data_AF-A0A6A4GFI4-F1
#
_entry.id   AF-A0A6A4GFI4-F1
#
_cell.length_a   1.000
_cell.length_b   1.000
_cell.length_c   1.000
_cell.angle_alpha   90.00
_cell.angle_beta   90.00
_cell.angle_gamma   90.00
#
_symmetry.space_group_name_H-M   'P 1'
#
loop_
_entity.id
_entity.type
_entity.pdbx_description
1 polymer ?
#
loop_
_entity_poly.entity_id
_entity_poly.type
_entity_poly.pdbx_seq_one_letter_code
_entity_poly.pdbx_strand_id
1 'polypeptide(L)'
;TGNMSGHAKKCWGEEAVTAVKDSTLDKACSAIKTFGKKSQTRLTAALKKFKGWAKTFSTCPPEKETTCHYSKEGHPKHYVLSKETIARDVKKLYTKTKEKLAEELQAIDGELPIAIDCWTSPNHHVFMSIIV
;
A
#
# COMPACT_ATOMS: atom_id res chain seq x y z
N THR A 1 10.85 -24.47 5.42
CA THR A 1 11.04 -23.50 4.30
C THR A 1 12.33 -22.72 4.50
N GLY A 2 13.42 -23.13 3.84
CA GLY A 2 14.75 -22.50 3.99
C GLY A 2 14.83 -21.05 3.48
N ASN A 3 13.98 -20.66 2.53
CA ASN A 3 14.00 -19.30 1.98
C ASN A 3 13.45 -18.25 2.97
N MET A 4 12.41 -18.58 3.74
CA MET A 4 11.86 -17.67 4.75
C MET A 4 12.84 -17.44 5.91
N SER A 5 13.53 -18.50 6.35
CA SER A 5 14.55 -18.36 7.39
C SER A 5 15.75 -17.54 6.91
N GLY A 6 16.17 -17.70 5.64
CA GLY A 6 17.22 -16.89 5.04
C GLY A 6 16.87 -15.39 5.00
N HIS A 7 15.65 -15.05 4.55
CA HIS A 7 15.18 -13.66 4.53
C HIS A 7 15.07 -13.08 5.94
N ALA A 8 14.51 -13.82 6.89
CA ALA A 8 14.39 -13.38 8.28
C ALA A 8 15.75 -13.06 8.90
N LYS A 9 16.78 -13.89 8.65
CA LYS A 9 18.15 -13.65 9.14
C LYS A 9 18.74 -12.37 8.56
N LYS A 10 18.52 -12.09 7.27
CA LYS A 10 18.98 -10.85 6.62
C LYS A 10 18.31 -9.61 7.19
N CYS A 11 17.01 -9.68 7.45
CA CYS A 11 16.23 -8.54 7.96
C CYS A 11 16.50 -8.28 9.45
N TRP A 12 16.46 -9.32 10.28
CA TRP A 12 16.48 -9.18 11.74
C TRP A 12 17.82 -9.52 12.39
N GLY A 13 18.71 -10.20 11.67
CA GLY A 13 19.95 -10.74 12.21
C GLY A 13 19.78 -12.21 12.61
N GLU A 14 20.89 -12.94 12.60
CA GLU A 14 20.91 -14.37 12.88
C GLU A 14 20.55 -14.69 14.34
N GLU A 15 20.97 -13.83 15.26
CA GLU A 15 20.68 -13.92 16.70
C GLU A 15 19.18 -13.80 16.98
N ALA A 16 18.52 -12.81 16.36
CA ALA A 16 17.09 -12.61 16.50
C ALA A 16 16.30 -13.82 16.01
N VAL A 17 16.63 -14.35 14.83
CA VAL A 17 15.93 -15.52 14.27
C VAL A 17 16.16 -16.77 15.12
N THR A 18 17.36 -16.94 15.67
CA THR A 18 17.68 -18.09 16.51
C THR A 18 16.93 -18.04 17.84
N ALA A 19 16.76 -16.86 18.42
CA ALA A 19 16.00 -16.67 19.67
C ALA A 19 14.52 -17.08 19.55
N VAL A 20 13.94 -17.07 18.35
CA VAL A 20 12.52 -17.35 18.13
C VAL A 20 12.19 -18.66 17.43
N LYS A 21 13.19 -19.36 16.88
CA LYS A 21 13.00 -20.49 15.97
C LYS A 21 12.09 -21.61 16.52
N ASP A 22 12.17 -21.87 17.83
CA ASP A 22 11.43 -22.95 18.52
C ASP A 22 10.54 -22.42 19.66
N SER A 23 10.16 -21.14 19.60
CA SER A 23 9.38 -20.47 20.64
C SER A 23 7.88 -20.47 20.36
N THR A 24 7.06 -20.38 21.42
CA THR A 24 5.64 -20.05 21.29
C THR A 24 5.46 -18.59 20.87
N LEU A 25 4.33 -18.27 20.22
CA LEU A 25 4.06 -16.94 19.66
C LEU A 25 4.25 -15.80 20.68
N ASP A 26 3.79 -15.97 21.92
CA ASP A 26 3.93 -14.95 22.97
C ASP A 26 5.38 -14.71 23.40
N LYS A 27 6.17 -15.79 23.53
CA LYS A 27 7.60 -15.71 23.83
C LYS A 27 8.35 -15.08 22.67
N ALA A 28 7.93 -15.39 21.43
CA ALA A 28 8.52 -14.84 20.24
C ALA A 28 8.31 -13.34 20.09
N CYS A 29 7.07 -12.88 20.30
CA CYS A 29 6.73 -11.46 20.33
C CYS A 29 7.51 -10.70 21.42
N SER A 30 7.74 -11.34 22.57
CA SER A 30 8.49 -10.73 23.67
C SER A 30 9.99 -10.64 23.37
N ALA A 31 10.59 -11.67 22.78
CA ALA A 31 11.98 -11.67 22.36
C ALA A 31 12.24 -10.62 21.26
N ILE A 32 11.36 -10.49 20.27
CA ILE A 32 11.55 -9.52 19.17
C ILE A 32 11.52 -8.06 19.68
N LYS A 33 10.82 -7.77 20.78
CA LYS A 33 10.80 -6.43 21.37
C LYS A 33 12.18 -5.97 21.86
N THR A 34 13.07 -6.89 22.25
CA THR A 34 14.42 -6.54 22.77
C THR A 34 15.42 -6.22 21.65
N PHE A 35 15.25 -6.80 20.46
CA PHE A 35 16.11 -6.54 19.30
C PHE A 35 15.90 -5.17 18.63
N GLY A 36 14.93 -4.39 19.12
CA GLY A 36 14.61 -3.06 18.64
C GLY A 36 13.96 -3.05 17.26
N LYS A 37 13.11 -2.04 16.98
CA LYS A 37 12.64 -1.80 15.61
C LYS A 37 13.83 -1.28 14.81
N LYS A 38 14.41 -2.08 13.90
CA LYS A 38 15.30 -1.53 12.86
C LYS A 38 14.50 -0.43 12.16
N SER A 39 14.98 0.78 12.33
CA SER A 39 14.15 1.94 12.11
C SER A 39 13.81 2.04 10.63
N GLN A 40 12.53 1.90 10.30
CA GLN A 40 11.91 2.48 9.10
C GLN A 40 11.91 4.03 9.23
N THR A 41 12.96 4.63 9.80
CA THR A 41 13.05 6.06 10.15
C THR A 41 12.91 6.92 8.93
N ARG A 42 13.47 6.51 7.78
CA ARG A 42 13.39 7.29 6.53
C ARG A 42 11.97 7.32 5.97
N LEU A 43 11.31 6.16 5.83
CA LEU A 43 9.93 6.08 5.34
C LEU A 43 8.93 6.77 6.29
N THR A 44 9.06 6.53 7.59
CA THR A 44 8.18 7.16 8.60
C THR A 44 8.40 8.66 8.69
N ALA A 45 9.64 9.15 8.53
CA ALA A 45 9.93 10.58 8.49
C ALA A 45 9.48 11.24 7.18
N ALA A 46 9.59 10.55 6.04
CA ALA A 46 9.10 11.04 4.75
C ALA A 46 7.58 11.19 4.74
N LEU A 47 6.85 10.19 5.26
CA LEU A 47 5.40 10.23 5.37
C LEU A 47 4.89 11.33 6.31
N LYS A 48 5.62 11.65 7.38
CA LYS A 48 5.29 12.78 8.28
C LYS A 48 5.47 14.17 7.63
N LYS A 49 6.27 14.28 6.56
CA LYS A 49 6.46 15.56 5.83
C LYS A 49 5.32 15.87 4.87
N PHE A 50 4.52 14.88 4.49
CA PHE A 50 3.35 15.10 3.63
C PHE A 50 2.23 15.78 4.41
N LYS A 51 2.09 17.11 4.27
CA LYS A 51 0.93 17.85 4.79
C LYS A 51 -0.29 17.52 3.94
N GLY A 52 -1.18 16.69 4.48
CA GLY A 52 -2.62 16.59 4.17
C GLY A 52 -3.06 16.70 2.70
N TRP A 53 -3.54 15.59 2.15
CA TRP A 53 -4.24 15.52 0.87
C TRP A 53 -5.56 16.32 0.92
N ALA A 54 -5.54 17.57 0.44
CA ALA A 54 -6.68 18.51 0.56
C ALA A 54 -7.64 18.54 -0.65
N LYS A 55 -7.37 17.80 -1.74
CA LYS A 55 -8.27 17.78 -2.91
C LYS A 55 -9.35 16.72 -2.71
N THR A 56 -10.51 17.16 -2.20
CA THR A 56 -11.76 16.43 -2.29
C THR A 56 -12.10 16.20 -3.76
N PHE A 57 -12.43 14.95 -4.11
CA PHE A 57 -12.91 14.60 -5.43
C PHE A 57 -14.27 15.26 -5.69
N SER A 58 -14.58 15.47 -6.97
CA SER A 58 -15.82 16.12 -7.43
C SER A 58 -17.07 15.47 -6.82
N THR A 59 -17.98 16.30 -6.30
CA THR A 59 -19.31 15.90 -5.81
C THR A 59 -20.38 16.00 -6.91
N CYS A 60 -20.01 16.35 -8.15
CA CYS A 60 -20.98 16.50 -9.24
C CYS A 60 -21.59 15.13 -9.60
N PRO A 61 -22.93 14.97 -9.53
CA PRO A 61 -23.59 13.76 -9.95
C PRO A 61 -23.40 13.55 -11.46
N PRO A 62 -23.16 12.31 -11.92
CA PRO A 62 -23.07 12.02 -13.34
C PRO A 62 -24.41 12.24 -14.05
N GLU A 63 -24.39 12.92 -15.19
CA GLU A 63 -25.56 13.15 -16.03
C GLU A 63 -25.90 11.88 -16.85
N LYS A 64 -26.82 11.09 -16.29
CA LYS A 64 -27.78 10.18 -16.94
C LYS A 64 -27.33 8.83 -17.53
N GLU A 65 -28.25 7.89 -17.30
CA GLU A 65 -28.54 6.56 -17.88
C GLU A 65 -27.48 5.46 -17.93
N THR A 66 -27.59 4.52 -16.98
CA THR A 66 -27.58 3.06 -17.20
C THR A 66 -27.91 2.28 -15.91
N THR A 67 -29.03 1.57 -15.96
CA THR A 67 -29.44 0.40 -15.14
C THR A 67 -29.52 0.53 -13.61
N CYS A 68 -30.75 0.61 -13.09
CA CYS A 68 -31.06 0.47 -11.67
C CYS A 68 -30.82 -0.98 -11.21
N HIS A 69 -29.79 -1.23 -10.40
CA HIS A 69 -29.71 -2.43 -9.59
C HIS A 69 -30.22 -2.13 -8.18
N TYR A 70 -31.18 -2.94 -7.71
CA TYR A 70 -31.73 -2.85 -6.35
C TYR A 70 -30.60 -3.13 -5.35
N SER A 71 -30.22 -2.13 -4.55
CA SER A 71 -29.38 -2.36 -3.37
C SER A 71 -30.15 -3.23 -2.38
N LYS A 72 -29.50 -4.25 -1.80
CA LYS A 72 -30.09 -5.08 -0.73
C LYS A 72 -30.46 -4.27 0.53
N GLU A 73 -30.08 -3.00 0.59
CA GLU A 73 -30.31 -2.10 1.73
C GLU A 73 -31.59 -1.26 1.61
N GLY A 74 -32.42 -1.48 0.58
CA GLY A 74 -33.77 -0.88 0.54
C GLY A 74 -33.81 0.65 0.44
N HIS A 75 -32.72 1.30 -0.01
CA HIS A 75 -32.66 2.74 -0.24
C HIS A 75 -32.82 3.08 -1.74
N PRO A 76 -34.06 3.32 -2.23
CA PRO A 76 -34.39 3.43 -3.67
C PRO A 76 -33.88 4.69 -4.39
N LYS A 77 -33.00 5.49 -3.79
CA LYS A 77 -32.58 6.80 -4.34
C LYS A 77 -31.11 6.91 -4.74
N HIS A 78 -30.30 5.86 -4.53
CA HIS A 78 -28.88 5.90 -4.89
C HIS A 78 -28.63 5.17 -6.21
N TYR A 79 -28.14 5.92 -7.19
CA TYR A 79 -27.77 5.41 -8.49
C TYR A 79 -26.41 4.69 -8.39
N VAL A 80 -26.41 3.38 -8.67
CA VAL A 80 -25.17 2.59 -8.74
C VAL A 80 -24.64 2.69 -10.16
N LEU A 81 -23.45 3.28 -10.31
CA LEU A 81 -22.78 3.37 -11.60
C LEU A 81 -22.44 1.98 -12.14
N SER A 82 -22.50 1.81 -13.46
CA SER A 82 -22.03 0.58 -14.09
C SER A 82 -20.55 0.36 -13.80
N LYS A 83 -20.13 -0.91 -13.74
CA LYS A 83 -18.72 -1.29 -13.54
C LYS A 83 -17.81 -0.63 -14.59
N GLU A 84 -18.29 -0.46 -15.81
CA GLU A 84 -17.58 0.22 -16.90
C GLU A 84 -17.40 1.72 -16.62
N THR A 85 -18.42 2.38 -16.07
CA THR A 85 -18.34 3.79 -15.70
C THR A 85 -17.38 4.01 -14.56
N ILE A 86 -17.46 3.18 -13.50
CA ILE A 86 -16.51 3.20 -12.39
C ILE A 86 -15.08 2.97 -12.91
N ALA A 87 -14.86 1.99 -13.78
CA ALA A 87 -13.55 1.71 -14.34
C ALA A 87 -12.98 2.88 -15.16
N ARG A 88 -13.81 3.53 -16.01
CA ARG A 88 -13.41 4.71 -16.78
C ARG A 88 -13.02 5.87 -15.86
N ASP A 89 -13.82 6.14 -14.84
CA ASP A 89 -13.58 7.24 -13.91
C ASP A 89 -12.34 6.99 -13.06
N VAL A 90 -12.17 5.78 -12.52
CA VAL A 90 -10.96 5.38 -11.79
C VAL A 90 -9.71 5.51 -12.67
N LYS A 91 -9.79 5.07 -13.94
CA LYS A 91 -8.68 5.23 -14.89
C LYS A 91 -8.34 6.70 -15.12
N LYS A 92 -9.35 7.57 -15.28
CA LYS A 92 -9.16 9.01 -15.45
C LYS A 92 -8.52 9.66 -14.21
N LEU A 93 -8.97 9.29 -13.02
CA LEU A 93 -8.38 9.75 -11.76
C LEU A 93 -6.94 9.28 -11.61
N TYR A 94 -6.65 8.03 -11.97
CA TYR A 94 -5.31 7.47 -11.94
C TYR A 94 -4.36 8.25 -12.87
N THR A 95 -4.76 8.50 -14.12
CA THR A 95 -3.95 9.27 -15.08
C THR A 95 -3.64 10.67 -14.55
N LYS A 96 -4.64 11.41 -14.07
CA LYS A 96 -4.44 12.76 -13.51
C LYS A 96 -3.52 12.75 -12.30
N THR A 97 -3.66 11.75 -11.43
CA THR A 97 -2.81 11.61 -10.23
C THR A 97 -1.38 11.29 -10.62
N LYS A 98 -1.19 10.43 -11.64
CA LYS A 98 0.12 10.09 -12.19
C LYS A 98 0.82 11.33 -12.77
N GLU A 99 0.12 12.16 -13.54
CA GLU A 99 0.66 13.40 -14.11
C GLU A 99 1.11 14.36 -13.00
N LYS A 100 0.26 14.60 -11.99
CA LYS A 100 0.60 15.45 -10.84
C LYS A 100 1.80 14.93 -10.05
N LEU A 101 1.85 13.63 -9.78
CA LEU A 101 2.99 13.01 -9.10
C LEU A 101 4.26 13.14 -9.94
N ALA A 102 4.19 12.99 -11.26
CA ALA A 102 5.35 13.17 -12.13
C ALA A 102 5.90 14.60 -12.05
N GLU A 103 5.04 15.61 -12.05
CA GLU A 103 5.44 17.02 -11.86
C GLU A 103 6.11 17.23 -10.49
N GLU A 104 5.50 16.73 -9.41
CA GLU A 104 6.04 16.86 -8.05
C GLU A 104 7.39 16.16 -7.89
N LEU A 105 7.55 14.97 -8.47
CA LEU A 105 8.78 14.19 -8.40
C LEU A 105 9.90 14.81 -9.25
N GLN A 106 9.58 15.37 -10.41
CA GLN A 106 10.56 16.06 -11.27
C GLN A 106 11.05 17.38 -10.69
N ALA A 107 10.25 18.02 -9.82
CA ALA A 107 10.63 19.28 -9.18
C ALA A 107 11.65 19.12 -8.04
N ILE A 108 11.93 17.89 -7.60
CA ILE A 108 12.89 17.61 -6.53
C ILE A 108 14.30 17.64 -7.11
N ASP A 109 15.09 18.66 -6.75
CA ASP A 109 16.49 18.82 -7.14
C ASP A 109 17.42 17.94 -6.27
N GLY A 110 17.22 16.62 -6.31
CA GLY A 110 18.01 15.68 -5.52
C GLY A 110 17.59 14.22 -5.67
N GLU A 111 18.28 13.34 -4.93
CA GLU A 111 17.99 11.90 -4.94
C GLU A 111 16.68 11.58 -4.22
N LEU A 112 15.88 10.71 -4.85
CA LEU A 112 14.59 10.26 -4.33
C LEU A 112 14.73 8.89 -3.66
N PRO A 113 14.37 8.74 -2.38
CA PRO A 113 14.53 7.47 -1.68
C PRO A 113 13.48 6.46 -2.13
N ILE A 114 13.87 5.47 -2.92
CA ILE A 114 12.98 4.39 -3.38
C ILE A 114 13.08 3.19 -2.42
N ALA A 115 11.94 2.62 -2.06
CA ALA A 115 11.84 1.33 -1.39
C ALA A 115 11.21 0.30 -2.34
N ILE A 116 11.87 -0.85 -2.48
CA ILE A 116 11.39 -1.97 -3.30
C ILE A 116 11.09 -3.13 -2.36
N ASP A 117 9.87 -3.63 -2.42
CA ASP A 117 9.46 -4.85 -1.73
C ASP A 117 9.09 -5.93 -2.76
N CYS A 118 9.69 -7.10 -2.63
CA CYS A 118 9.51 -8.21 -3.57
C CYS A 118 9.04 -9.45 -2.79
N TRP A 119 7.95 -10.06 -3.23
CA TRP A 119 7.44 -11.29 -2.63
C TRP A 119 6.91 -12.25 -3.69
N THR A 120 6.85 -13.53 -3.33
CA THR A 120 6.20 -14.55 -4.13
C THR A 120 4.89 -14.92 -3.44
N SER A 121 3.78 -14.88 -4.15
CA SER A 121 2.51 -15.38 -3.65
C SER A 121 2.45 -16.91 -3.68
N PRO A 122 1.55 -17.56 -2.91
CA PRO A 122 1.40 -19.01 -2.91
C PRO A 122 1.08 -19.64 -4.27
N ASN A 123 0.56 -18.86 -5.22
CA ASN A 123 0.30 -19.30 -6.58
C ASN A 123 1.53 -19.15 -7.53
N HIS A 124 2.74 -19.02 -6.99
CA HIS A 124 4.01 -18.91 -7.74
C HIS A 124 4.15 -17.65 -8.61
N HIS A 125 3.37 -16.61 -8.34
CA HIS A 125 3.57 -15.31 -8.98
C HIS A 125 4.54 -14.45 -8.16
N VAL A 126 5.48 -13.82 -8.85
CA VAL A 126 6.38 -12.84 -8.25
C VAL A 126 5.74 -11.46 -8.36
N PHE A 127 5.71 -10.75 -7.24
CA PHE A 127 5.21 -9.39 -7.12
C PHE A 127 6.33 -8.45 -6.69
N MET A 128 6.22 -7.20 -7.14
CA MET A 128 7.12 -6.12 -6.77
C MET A 128 6.28 -4.88 -6.47
N SER A 129 6.47 -4.32 -5.29
CA SER A 129 5.98 -3.00 -4.91
C SER A 129 7.14 -2.02 -4.97
N ILE A 130 6.91 -0.87 -5.61
CA ILE A 130 7.86 0.23 -5.64
C ILE A 130 7.18 1.40 -4.94
N ILE A 131 7.81 1.87 -3.87
CA ILE A 131 7.38 3.02 -3.10
C ILE A 131 8.44 4.10 -3.29
N VAL A 132 7.98 5.30 -3.64
CA VAL A 132 8.80 6.45 -3.98
C VAL A 132 8.52 7.57 -2.98
#